data_AF-A0A9X9HWL0-F1
#
_entry.id   AF-A0A9X9HWL0-F1
#
_cell.length_a   1.000
_cell.length_b   1.000
_cell.length_c   1.000
_cell.angle_alpha   90.00
_cell.angle_beta   90.00
_cell.angle_gamma   90.00
#
_symmetry.space_group_name_H-M   'P 1'
#
loop_
_entity.id
_entity.type
_entity.pdbx_description
1 polymer ?
#
loop_
_entity_poly.entity_id
_entity_poly.type
_entity_poly.pdbx_seq_one_letter_code
_entity_poly.pdbx_strand_id
1 'polypeptide(L)' 'MTVEILSCNTGKGANPLEQQLANELNTTVKAPNEYLWFSSNGKLTPMGMKADRSQDTSKLGTMRIFTPQSKK' A
#
# COMPACT_ATOMS: atom_id res chain seq x y z
N MET A 1 -4.22 -11.64 -13.12
CA MET A 1 -3.00 -10.80 -12.99
C MET A 1 -3.15 -9.97 -11.73
N THR A 2 -2.06 -9.58 -11.09
CA THR A 2 -2.08 -8.69 -9.91
C THR A 2 -0.96 -7.68 -10.07
N VAL A 3 -1.26 -6.42 -9.80
CA VAL A 3 -0.27 -5.32 -9.79
C VAL A 3 0.05 -4.99 -8.34
N GLU A 4 1.33 -4.95 -7.99
CA GLU A 4 1.80 -4.58 -6.65
C GLU A 4 2.53 -3.23 -6.73
N ILE A 5 2.01 -2.24 -6.02
CA ILE A 5 2.58 -0.89 -5.94
C ILE A 5 3.55 -0.86 -4.76
N LEU A 6 4.83 -0.67 -5.05
CA LEU A 6 5.90 -0.63 -4.06
C LEU A 6 6.30 0.82 -3.73
N SER A 7 5.31 1.64 -3.36
CA SER A 7 5.49 3.05 -3.01
C SER A 7 4.70 3.39 -1.75
N CYS A 8 5.30 4.14 -0.82
CA CYS A 8 4.75 4.35 0.53
C CYS A 8 3.39 5.06 0.52
N ASN A 9 2.51 4.70 1.47
CA ASN A 9 1.18 5.30 1.72
C ASN A 9 0.21 5.33 0.52
N THR A 10 0.54 4.69 -0.59
CA THR A 10 -0.30 4.68 -1.79
C THR A 10 -1.67 4.07 -1.49
N GLY A 11 -1.71 2.94 -0.78
CA GLY A 11 -2.96 2.35 -0.31
C GLY A 11 -3.65 3.10 0.84
N LYS A 12 -3.22 4.29 1.29
CA LYS A 12 -3.78 4.96 2.48
C LYS A 12 -5.01 5.80 2.15
N GLY A 13 -5.95 5.88 3.10
CA GLY A 13 -7.15 6.74 2.99
C GLY A 13 -8.39 6.05 2.42
N ALA A 14 -9.46 6.83 2.25
CA ALA A 14 -10.80 6.35 1.91
C ALA A 14 -11.05 6.16 0.40
N ASN A 15 -10.38 6.93 -0.46
CA ASN A 15 -10.49 6.83 -1.91
C ASN A 15 -9.09 6.84 -2.57
N PRO A 16 -8.33 5.76 -2.40
CA PRO A 16 -6.96 5.68 -2.91
C PRO A 16 -6.94 5.57 -4.43
N LEU A 17 -5.92 6.17 -5.05
CA LEU A 17 -5.65 6.11 -6.50
C LEU A 17 -5.66 4.68 -7.04
N GLU A 18 -5.27 3.73 -6.20
CA GLU A 18 -5.12 2.31 -6.46
C GLU A 18 -6.47 1.63 -6.74
N GLN A 19 -7.56 2.15 -6.18
CA GLN A 19 -8.90 1.68 -6.54
C GLN A 19 -9.28 2.12 -7.96
N GLN A 20 -8.92 3.35 -8.35
CA GLN A 20 -9.11 3.84 -9.72
C GLN A 20 -8.26 3.02 -10.70
N LEU A 21 -7.01 2.77 -10.34
CA LEU A 21 -6.09 1.93 -11.11
C LEU A 21 -6.62 0.49 -11.26
N ALA A 22 -7.14 -0.10 -10.18
CA ALA A 22 -7.75 -1.44 -10.23
C ALA A 22 -8.95 -1.48 -11.20
N ASN A 23 -9.78 -0.43 -11.19
CA ASN A 23 -10.92 -0.30 -12.09
C ASN A 23 -10.49 -0.12 -13.55
N GLU A 24 -9.48 0.72 -13.80
CA GLU A 24 -8.97 1.03 -15.15
C GLU A 24 -8.28 -0.18 -15.78
N LEU A 25 -7.43 -0.87 -15.03
CA LEU A 25 -6.72 -2.07 -15.48
C LEU A 25 -7.58 -3.34 -15.43
N ASN A 26 -8.79 -3.25 -14.87
CA ASN A 26 -9.68 -4.38 -14.58
C ASN A 26 -8.93 -5.54 -13.91
N THR A 27 -8.10 -5.22 -12.91
CA THR A 27 -7.24 -6.18 -12.23
C THR A 27 -7.10 -5.88 -10.74
N THR A 28 -6.64 -6.86 -9.96
CA THR A 28 -6.36 -6.64 -8.54
C THR A 28 -5.09 -5.80 -8.37
N VAL A 29 -5.18 -4.71 -7.61
CA VAL A 29 -4.04 -3.88 -7.22
C VAL A 29 -3.78 -4.07 -5.73
N LYS A 30 -2.52 -4.22 -5.33
CA LYS A 30 -2.10 -4.19 -3.93
C LYS A 30 -1.18 -3.01 -3.67
N ALA A 31 -1.35 -2.33 -2.55
CA ALA A 31 -0.52 -1.19 -2.21
C ALA A 31 -0.38 -0.99 -0.69
N PRO A 32 0.76 -0.47 -0.22
CA PRO A 32 1.01 -0.28 1.21
C PRO A 32 0.20 0.90 1.76
N ASN A 33 -0.38 0.73 2.95
CA ASN A 33 -1.13 1.80 3.64
C ASN A 33 -0.26 2.65 4.59
N GLU A 34 1.02 2.30 4.76
CA GLU A 34 1.97 3.00 5.60
C GLU A 34 3.34 3.08 4.89
N TYR A 35 4.33 3.66 5.57
CA TYR A 35 5.71 3.67 5.13
C TYR A 35 6.33 2.29 5.31
N LEU A 36 6.59 1.60 4.20
CA LEU A 36 7.17 0.25 4.18
C LEU A 36 8.43 0.22 3.32
N TRP A 37 9.49 -0.36 3.87
CA TRP A 37 10.67 -0.75 3.12
C TRP A 37 10.54 -2.19 2.63
N PHE A 38 10.71 -2.37 1.33
CA PHE A 38 10.67 -3.65 0.65
C PHE A 38 12.10 -4.15 0.46
N SER A 39 12.49 -5.14 1.27
CA SER A 39 13.82 -5.75 1.14
C SER A 39 13.83 -6.77 -0.01
N SER A 40 14.98 -6.97 -0.65
CA SER A 40 15.13 -7.93 -1.76
C SER A 40 14.80 -9.38 -1.38
N ASN A 41 14.83 -9.71 -0.08
CA ASN A 41 14.42 -11.01 0.46
C ASN A 41 12.90 -11.11 0.76
N GLY A 42 12.10 -10.13 0.32
CA GLY A 42 10.66 -10.09 0.54
C GLY A 42 10.23 -9.60 1.93
N LYS A 43 11.17 -9.26 2.81
CA LYS A 43 10.84 -8.72 4.14
C LYS A 43 10.33 -7.28 4.04
N LEU A 44 9.16 -7.04 4.63
CA LEU A 44 8.58 -5.71 4.84
C LEU A 44 9.04 -5.16 6.18
N THR A 45 9.59 -3.95 6.18
CA THR A 45 10.00 -3.26 7.41
C THR A 45 9.27 -1.91 7.51
N PRO A 46 8.60 -1.60 8.62
CA PRO A 46 7.97 -0.30 8.83
C PRO A 46 9.02 0.80 8.89
N MET A 47 8.84 1.87 8.13
CA MET A 47 9.74 3.03 8.07
C MET A 47 9.03 4.33 8.48
N GLY A 48 7.92 4.23 9.20
CA GLY A 48 7.28 5.40 9.80
C GLY A 48 8.22 6.05 10.82
N MET A 49 8.05 7.35 11.06
CA MET A 49 8.79 8.09 12.09
C MET A 49 7.83 8.64 13.13
N LYS A 50 8.24 8.60 14.40
CA LYS A 50 7.58 9.31 15.49
C LYS A 50 8.02 10.78 15.51
N ALA A 51 7.38 11.59 16.35
CA ALA A 51 7.73 13.00 16.53
C ALA A 51 9.17 13.21 17.01
N ASP A 52 9.72 12.28 17.79
CA ASP A 52 11.11 12.29 18.27
C ASP A 52 12.14 11.79 17.23
N ARG A 53 11.70 11.54 15.99
CA ARG A 53 12.50 11.00 14.87
C ARG A 53 12.97 9.56 15.04
N SER A 54 12.56 8.86 16.09
CA SER A 54 12.74 7.41 16.17
C SER A 54 11.81 6.69 15.18
N GLN A 55 12.21 5.49 14.76
CA GLN A 55 11.38 4.64 13.91
C GLN A 55 10.10 4.24 14.65
N ASP A 56 8.96 4.42 13.98
CA ASP A 56 7.66 3.97 14.48
C ASP A 56 7.39 2.53 14.05
N THR A 57 7.66 1.60 14.96
CA THR A 57 7.35 0.18 14.79
C THR A 57 5.94 -0.19 15.25
N SER A 58 5.17 0.76 15.81
CA SER A 58 3.80 0.48 16.27
C SER A 58 2.82 0.32 15.09
N LYS A 59 3.13 0.94 13.96
CA LYS A 59 2.35 0.85 12.72
C LYS A 59 3.09 -0.05 11.74
N LEU A 60 2.82 -1.35 11.83
CA LEU A 60 3.49 -2.32 10.97
C LEU A 60 3.23 -2.11 9.47
N GLY A 61 2.10 -1.50 9.12
CA GLY A 61 1.68 -1.36 7.72
C GLY A 61 1.26 -2.69 7.10
N THR A 62 0.37 -2.63 6.13
CA THR A 62 -0.08 -3.80 5.36
C THR A 62 -0.23 -3.44 3.88
N MET A 63 -0.16 -4.45 3.03
CA MET A 63 -0.56 -4.33 1.62
C MET A 63 -2.08 -4.42 1.56
N ARG A 64 -2.76 -3.29 1.36
CA ARG A 64 -4.20 -3.25 1.09
C ARG A 64 -4.49 -3.77 -0.31
N ILE A 65 -5.62 -4.46 -0.44
CA ILE A 65 -6.06 -5.09 -1.69
C ILE A 65 -7.23 -4.27 -2.26
N PHE A 66 -7.14 -3.94 -3.54
CA PHE A 66 -8.15 -3.23 -4.31
C PHE A 66 -8.60 -4.13 -5.45
N THR A 67 -9.87 -4.49 -5.46
CA THR A 67 -10.48 -5.28 -6.54
C THR A 67 -11.28 -4.36 -7.45
N PRO A 68 -11.34 -4.62 -8.77
CA PRO A 68 -12.16 -3.83 -9.68
C PRO A 68 -13.60 -3.79 -9.19
N GLN A 69 -14.13 -2.58 -9.08
CA GLN A 69 -15.55 -2.36 -8.84
C GLN A 69 -16.23 -2.27 -10.19
N SER A 70 -17.25 -3.10 -10.41
CA SER A 70 -18.06 -3.01 -11.61
C SER A 70 -18.66 -1.60 -11.70
N LYS A 71 -18.52 -0.93 -12.84
CA LYS A 71 -19.21 0.34 -13.08
C LYS A 71 -20.71 0.04 -12.99
N LYS A 72 -21.39 0.55 -11.96
CA LYS A 72 -22.85 0.60 -11.94
C LYS A 72 -23.34 1.58 -12.99
#